data_AF-A0A1E9ZFC8-F1
#
_entry.id   AF-A0A1E9ZFC8-F1
#
_cell.length_a   1.000
_cell.length_b   1.000
_cell.length_c   1.000
_cell.angle_alpha   90.00
_cell.angle_beta   90.00
_cell.angle_gamma   90.00
#
_symmetry.space_group_name_H-M   'P 1'
#
loop_
_entity.id
_entity.type
_entity.pdbx_description
1 polymer ?
#
loop_
_entity_poly.entity_id
_entity_poly.type
_entity_poly.pdbx_seq_one_letter_code
_entity_poly.pdbx_strand_id
1 'polypeptide(L)'
;MCDVKPNPRCFTHYEPRYNDAKDAYQEALDDFESKEKAGTLTDEDYDNLAAAFEEYQACQRMYYMSPKARRHRHADEVAKVREALEEAKKLHEENPNSEYARLLYKNAQADLDQIQVQDEEGARRWEDAKRAGRLAHELNKNGLERGLFSQAQYTDEDLAEVNFDSWDRACPDGNAVLHGMDDKLQKTNKRGVYRELTITSEKRLELPTNERLDYNLEGHITQAKKGNSRYKISFTVDDDPKKGLGAFIPNPTAHDGYYSVGAPAERRPVTRDNSPSARDGGKMRSSDWDHTQDANGLTAEEIAEQQEKFGTLQSAVKADNDAHGRGMYTRVNAFHSEINTVHKGEKHNELTKRIIKEYGIKTSFNSITEAKKEIARVLEIQDKILAEAVKETREKSINDFAKQQFDAHDQQERKRAEKQARKDIEELPERLKPKTQREIRNHGGGPDRVERNMTRLERQSRGLKKKEKIANEREASINRANEYNEERRKQTGDLTYSTHVEPTRHPDDLTNPKAGYTYKVNKTVKGGVQQQGKIEFTKGGKLAKGYSIEDARDPKMVNITTPKNQTFTLRRSQYETMTKTGKKI
;
A
#
# COMPACT_ATOMS: atom_id res chain seq x y z
N MET A 1 -2.79 27.23 -7.35
CA MET A 1 -1.32 27.12 -7.46
C MET A 1 -0.64 26.45 -6.25
N CYS A 2 -1.37 25.90 -5.28
CA CYS A 2 -0.83 25.03 -4.21
C CYS A 2 -1.08 23.54 -4.54
N ASP A 3 -1.06 23.19 -5.83
CA ASP A 3 -1.90 22.09 -6.34
C ASP A 3 -1.14 20.79 -6.61
N VAL A 4 0.06 20.64 -6.03
CA VAL A 4 0.79 19.37 -6.08
C VAL A 4 1.29 19.04 -4.68
N LYS A 5 0.39 18.48 -3.86
CA LYS A 5 0.79 17.69 -2.71
C LYS A 5 0.78 16.21 -3.18
N PRO A 6 1.81 15.40 -2.88
CA PRO A 6 2.44 15.27 -1.58
C PRO A 6 3.77 16.00 -1.41
N ASN A 7 4.19 16.89 -2.29
CA ASN A 7 5.46 17.63 -2.12
C ASN A 7 5.51 18.41 -0.78
N PRO A 8 6.71 18.65 -0.22
CA PRO A 8 6.95 19.32 1.06
C PRO A 8 5.98 20.47 1.28
N ARG A 9 5.48 20.62 2.51
CA ARG A 9 4.40 21.58 2.85
C ARG A 9 4.65 22.91 2.13
N CYS A 10 3.62 23.44 1.49
CA CYS A 10 3.76 24.56 0.58
C CYS A 10 4.46 25.73 1.26
N PHE A 11 5.24 26.49 0.48
CA PHE A 11 5.94 27.74 0.84
C PHE A 11 5.30 28.52 1.99
N THR A 12 3.98 28.75 1.96
CA THR A 12 3.20 29.45 2.98
C THR A 12 3.18 28.84 4.39
N HIS A 13 3.67 27.60 4.58
CA HIS A 13 3.72 26.92 5.87
C HIS A 13 5.13 26.90 6.47
N TYR A 14 6.16 26.88 5.62
CA TYR A 14 7.55 26.95 6.08
C TYR A 14 8.10 28.36 6.11
N GLU A 15 7.57 29.28 5.29
CA GLU A 15 7.99 30.69 5.28
C GLU A 15 7.87 31.35 6.65
N PRO A 16 6.75 31.24 7.39
CA PRO A 16 6.66 31.85 8.71
C PRO A 16 7.67 31.23 9.69
N ARG A 17 7.77 29.90 9.73
CA ARG A 17 8.71 29.19 10.62
C ARG A 17 10.18 29.51 10.31
N TYR A 18 10.51 29.64 9.03
CA TYR A 18 11.84 30.04 8.58
C TYR A 18 12.19 31.45 9.03
N ASN A 19 11.27 32.40 8.83
CA ASN A 19 11.47 33.77 9.28
C ASN A 19 11.55 33.85 10.80
N ASP A 20 10.65 33.19 11.53
CA ASP A 20 10.66 33.17 13.01
C ASP A 20 11.98 32.59 13.56
N ALA A 21 12.48 31.50 12.98
CA ALA A 21 13.76 30.89 13.40
C ALA A 21 14.97 31.76 13.02
N LYS A 22 14.90 32.46 11.88
CA LYS A 22 15.93 33.40 11.45
C LYS A 22 16.00 34.62 12.37
N ASP A 23 14.84 35.16 12.74
CA ASP A 23 14.74 36.28 13.68
C ASP A 23 15.26 35.87 15.08
N ALA A 24 14.87 34.68 15.57
CA ALA A 24 15.37 34.16 16.84
C ALA A 24 16.89 33.92 16.86
N TYR A 25 17.46 33.46 15.74
CA TYR A 25 18.92 33.33 15.62
C TYR A 25 19.61 34.70 15.63
N GLN A 26 19.05 35.70 14.95
CA GLN A 26 19.60 37.06 14.98
C GLN A 26 19.54 37.67 16.39
N GLU A 27 18.41 37.51 17.09
CA GLU A 27 18.28 37.96 18.49
C GLU A 27 19.31 37.28 19.40
N ALA A 28 19.57 35.98 19.21
CA ALA A 28 20.58 35.25 19.97
C ALA A 28 22.01 35.74 19.67
N LEU A 29 22.32 36.11 18.41
CA LEU A 29 23.60 36.71 18.04
C LEU A 29 23.79 38.08 18.70
N ASP A 30 22.76 38.94 18.65
CA ASP A 30 22.81 40.29 19.22
C ASP A 30 23.00 40.26 20.75
N ASP A 31 22.30 39.34 21.44
CA ASP A 31 22.45 39.12 22.88
C ASP A 31 23.85 38.58 23.22
N PHE A 32 24.37 37.63 22.42
CA PHE A 32 25.71 37.07 22.60
C PHE A 32 26.80 38.15 22.44
N GLU A 33 26.71 39.00 21.41
CA GLU A 33 27.65 40.12 21.18
C GLU A 33 27.62 41.12 22.35
N SER A 34 26.43 41.44 22.84
CA SER A 34 26.24 42.35 23.98
C SER A 34 26.89 41.80 25.26
N LYS A 35 26.64 40.51 25.57
CA LYS A 35 27.21 39.83 26.73
C LYS A 35 28.72 39.62 26.62
N GLU A 36 29.24 39.39 25.42
CA GLU A 36 30.68 39.35 25.19
C GLU A 36 31.33 40.70 25.50
N LYS A 37 30.78 41.80 24.94
CA LYS A 37 31.27 43.16 25.20
C LYS A 37 31.18 43.54 26.69
N ALA A 38 30.18 43.02 27.40
CA ALA A 38 30.04 43.19 28.84
C ALA A 38 30.94 42.25 29.67
N GLY A 39 31.55 41.24 29.06
CA GLY A 39 32.37 40.23 29.74
C GLY A 39 31.56 39.27 30.62
N THR A 40 30.28 39.06 30.30
CA THR A 40 29.33 38.28 31.12
C THR A 40 28.85 37.00 30.45
N LEU A 41 29.59 36.48 29.46
CA LEU A 41 29.24 35.23 28.78
C LEU A 41 29.26 34.03 29.74
N THR A 42 28.26 33.16 29.57
CA THR A 42 28.10 31.90 30.31
C THR A 42 27.97 30.72 29.35
N ASP A 43 28.19 29.49 29.82
CA ASP A 43 28.01 28.27 29.02
C ASP A 43 26.57 28.15 28.46
N GLU A 44 25.57 28.63 29.20
CA GLU A 44 24.17 28.66 28.77
C GLU A 44 23.96 29.57 27.55
N ASP A 45 24.74 30.66 27.42
CA ASP A 45 24.68 31.55 26.25
C ASP A 45 25.23 30.87 24.98
N TYR A 46 26.27 30.04 25.13
CA TYR A 46 26.79 29.21 24.04
C TYR A 46 25.77 28.16 23.59
N ASP A 47 25.14 27.47 24.54
CA ASP A 47 24.12 26.46 24.27
C ASP A 47 22.88 27.07 23.60
N ASN A 48 22.44 28.26 24.06
CA ASN A 48 21.30 28.99 23.48
C ASN A 48 21.57 29.43 22.03
N LEU A 49 22.76 29.99 21.77
CA LEU A 49 23.15 30.40 20.41
C LEU A 49 23.27 29.17 19.48
N ALA A 50 23.85 28.07 19.97
CA ALA A 50 23.95 26.83 19.22
C ALA A 50 22.56 26.26 18.88
N ALA A 51 21.64 26.19 19.86
CA ALA A 51 20.29 25.70 19.64
C ALA A 51 19.49 26.57 18.66
N ALA A 52 19.60 27.90 18.75
CA ALA A 52 18.94 28.82 17.83
C ALA A 52 19.48 28.66 16.39
N PHE A 53 20.80 28.48 16.24
CA PHE A 53 21.42 28.22 14.94
C PHE A 53 20.99 26.88 14.35
N GLU A 54 20.94 25.82 15.15
CA GLU A 54 20.48 24.49 14.71
C GLU A 54 19.02 24.51 14.23
N GLU A 55 18.13 25.21 14.95
CA GLU A 55 16.72 25.38 14.54
C GLU A 55 16.60 26.21 13.26
N TYR A 56 17.37 27.29 13.12
CA TYR A 56 17.44 28.08 11.89
C TYR A 56 17.87 27.22 10.69
N GLN A 57 18.96 26.46 10.83
CA GLN A 57 19.44 25.52 9.81
C GLN A 57 18.37 24.47 9.45
N ALA A 58 17.68 23.91 10.44
CA ALA A 58 16.59 22.96 10.23
C ALA A 58 15.42 23.58 9.43
N CYS A 59 15.00 24.79 9.81
CA CYS A 59 13.96 25.54 9.12
C CYS A 59 14.37 25.96 7.71
N GLN A 60 15.61 26.37 7.49
CA GLN A 60 16.15 26.75 6.18
C GLN A 60 16.06 25.59 5.18
N ARG A 61 16.50 24.39 5.58
CA ARG A 61 16.38 23.17 4.77
C ARG A 61 14.94 22.93 4.36
N MET A 62 14.01 22.99 5.32
CA MET A 62 12.58 22.75 5.07
C MET A 62 11.97 23.82 4.14
N TYR A 63 12.39 25.07 4.26
CA TYR A 63 11.91 26.17 3.41
C TYR A 63 12.37 26.02 1.96
N TYR A 64 13.66 25.77 1.73
CA TYR A 64 14.21 25.61 0.39
C TYR A 64 13.92 24.26 -0.26
N MET A 65 13.35 23.29 0.46
CA MET A 65 12.63 22.18 -0.19
C MET A 65 11.44 22.64 -1.05
N SER A 66 10.94 23.87 -0.89
CA SER A 66 9.84 24.41 -1.68
C SER A 66 10.28 24.88 -3.09
N PRO A 67 9.67 24.37 -4.18
CA PRO A 67 9.97 24.84 -5.54
C PRO A 67 9.64 26.32 -5.79
N LYS A 68 8.81 26.91 -4.94
CA LYS A 68 8.47 28.34 -4.99
C LYS A 68 9.54 29.18 -4.29
N ALA A 69 10.02 28.77 -3.12
CA ALA A 69 11.14 29.41 -2.43
C ALA A 69 12.38 29.41 -3.33
N ARG A 70 12.67 28.27 -3.96
CA ARG A 70 13.84 28.16 -4.85
C ARG A 70 13.78 29.06 -6.07
N ARG A 71 12.64 29.09 -6.77
CA ARG A 71 12.46 29.95 -7.96
C ARG A 71 12.51 31.45 -7.67
N HIS A 72 12.22 31.87 -6.45
CA HIS A 72 12.03 33.30 -6.15
C HIS A 72 12.98 33.88 -5.11
N ARG A 73 13.67 33.04 -4.30
CA ARG A 73 14.46 33.49 -3.15
C ARG A 73 15.85 32.87 -3.06
N HIS A 74 16.05 31.65 -3.54
CA HIS A 74 17.28 30.89 -3.27
C HIS A 74 18.53 31.52 -3.87
N ALA A 75 18.50 31.95 -5.12
CA ALA A 75 19.65 32.61 -5.75
C ALA A 75 20.05 33.90 -5.00
N ASP A 76 19.05 34.69 -4.58
CA ASP A 76 19.27 35.90 -3.80
C ASP A 76 19.83 35.58 -2.40
N GLU A 77 19.35 34.50 -1.75
CA GLU A 77 19.84 34.11 -0.43
C GLU A 77 21.26 33.54 -0.49
N VAL A 78 21.62 32.76 -1.51
CA VAL A 78 23.00 32.30 -1.73
C VAL A 78 23.97 33.48 -1.84
N ALA A 79 23.56 34.55 -2.54
CA ALA A 79 24.36 35.76 -2.63
C ALA A 79 24.56 36.44 -1.27
N LYS A 80 23.49 36.56 -0.47
CA LYS A 80 23.56 37.15 0.88
C LYS A 80 24.40 36.34 1.85
N VAL A 81 24.31 35.00 1.82
CA VAL A 81 25.10 34.13 2.70
C VAL A 81 26.59 34.22 2.35
N ARG A 82 26.94 34.35 1.06
CA ARG A 82 28.33 34.62 0.63
C ARG A 82 28.84 35.97 1.13
N GLU A 83 28.02 37.01 1.03
CA GLU A 83 28.36 38.35 1.53
C GLU A 83 28.56 38.32 3.05
N ALA A 84 27.66 37.69 3.80
CA ALA A 84 27.75 37.53 5.24
C ALA A 84 29.00 36.74 5.68
N LEU A 85 29.43 35.73 4.92
CA LEU A 85 30.66 35.01 5.19
C LEU A 85 31.90 35.90 5.05
N GLU A 86 31.97 36.70 3.99
CA GLU A 86 33.10 37.62 3.78
C GLU A 86 33.14 38.71 4.86
N GLU A 87 31.99 39.24 5.26
CA GLU A 87 31.88 40.19 6.37
C GLU A 87 32.29 39.57 7.71
N ALA A 88 31.80 38.37 8.02
CA ALA A 88 32.15 37.65 9.26
C ALA A 88 33.63 37.27 9.30
N LYS A 89 34.20 36.87 8.16
CA LYS A 89 35.63 36.58 8.02
C LYS A 89 36.46 37.83 8.31
N LYS A 90 36.10 38.97 7.71
CA LYS A 90 36.78 40.24 7.97
C LYS A 90 36.70 40.64 9.44
N LEU A 91 35.53 40.49 10.06
CA LEU A 91 35.35 40.77 11.49
C LEU A 91 36.22 39.88 12.37
N HIS A 92 36.35 38.60 12.04
CA HIS A 92 37.21 37.65 12.74
C HIS A 92 38.70 37.96 12.56
N GLU A 93 39.12 38.36 11.36
CA GLU A 93 40.50 38.79 11.07
C GLU A 93 40.86 40.09 11.81
N GLU A 94 39.91 41.04 11.90
CA GLU A 94 40.08 42.29 12.64
C GLU A 94 40.02 42.08 14.17
N ASN A 95 39.28 41.07 14.65
CA ASN A 95 39.07 40.76 16.07
C ASN A 95 39.32 39.27 16.39
N PRO A 96 40.57 38.78 16.30
CA PRO A 96 40.86 37.34 16.40
C PRO A 96 40.59 36.73 17.78
N ASN A 97 40.49 37.56 18.83
CA ASN A 97 40.23 37.13 20.20
C ASN A 97 38.74 37.24 20.60
N SER A 98 37.86 37.69 19.70
CA SER A 98 36.42 37.72 19.96
C SER A 98 35.81 36.35 19.67
N GLU A 99 35.18 35.78 20.69
CA GLU A 99 34.36 34.57 20.61
C GLU A 99 33.13 34.80 19.73
N TYR A 100 32.53 36.00 19.77
CA TYR A 100 31.45 36.35 18.84
C TYR A 100 31.92 36.32 17.40
N ALA A 101 33.03 37.01 17.06
CA ALA A 101 33.54 37.03 15.70
C ALA A 101 33.94 35.63 15.20
N ARG A 102 34.51 34.80 16.08
CA ARG A 102 34.85 33.40 15.79
C ARG A 102 33.61 32.55 15.51
N LEU A 103 32.57 32.64 16.33
CA LEU A 103 31.33 31.88 16.17
C LEU A 103 30.51 32.36 14.98
N LEU A 104 30.44 33.68 14.75
CA LEU A 104 29.77 34.27 13.59
C LEU A 104 30.40 33.78 12.29
N TYR A 105 31.74 33.78 12.21
CA TYR A 105 32.46 33.25 11.05
C TYR A 105 32.20 31.74 10.84
N LYS A 106 32.24 30.95 11.92
CA LYS A 106 31.94 29.51 11.88
C LYS A 106 30.51 29.25 11.40
N ASN A 107 29.53 29.98 11.93
CA ASN A 107 28.12 29.82 11.58
C ASN A 107 27.84 30.29 10.15
N ALA A 108 28.45 31.39 9.70
CA ALA A 108 28.32 31.85 8.31
C ALA A 108 28.90 30.84 7.31
N GLN A 109 30.01 30.17 7.66
CA GLN A 109 30.56 29.09 6.83
C GLN A 109 29.61 27.90 6.77
N ALA A 110 29.08 27.47 7.92
CA ALA A 110 28.10 26.38 7.96
C ALA A 110 26.80 26.72 7.20
N ASP A 111 26.36 27.98 7.22
CA ASP A 111 25.19 28.43 6.47
C ASP A 111 25.44 28.40 4.95
N LEU A 112 26.65 28.79 4.52
CA LEU A 112 27.05 28.68 3.12
C LEU A 112 27.13 27.22 2.66
N ASP A 113 27.71 26.35 3.48
CA ASP A 113 27.81 24.92 3.18
C ASP A 113 26.40 24.32 3.05
N GLN A 114 25.48 24.67 3.95
CA GLN A 114 24.11 24.18 3.93
C GLN A 114 23.33 24.64 2.69
N ILE A 115 23.40 25.92 2.34
CA ILE A 115 22.65 26.45 1.19
C ILE A 115 23.20 25.92 -0.14
N GLN A 116 24.50 25.62 -0.22
CA GLN A 116 25.11 24.93 -1.37
C GLN A 116 24.66 23.47 -1.48
N VAL A 117 24.56 22.75 -0.35
CA VAL A 117 23.94 21.41 -0.33
C VAL A 117 22.50 21.48 -0.83
N GLN A 118 21.74 22.52 -0.50
CA GLN A 118 20.38 22.72 -1.00
C GLN A 118 20.32 23.07 -2.51
N ASP A 119 21.37 23.65 -3.09
CA ASP A 119 21.46 23.87 -4.53
C ASP A 119 21.41 22.54 -5.30
N GLU A 120 22.23 21.58 -4.88
CA GLU A 120 22.34 20.26 -5.50
C GLU A 120 21.17 19.35 -5.08
N GLU A 121 20.97 19.18 -3.77
CA GLU A 121 20.01 18.23 -3.23
C GLU A 121 18.57 18.70 -3.47
N GLY A 122 18.30 19.98 -3.26
CA GLY A 122 16.99 20.55 -3.56
C GLY A 122 16.63 20.45 -5.04
N ALA A 123 17.62 20.51 -5.95
CA ALA A 123 17.39 20.43 -7.40
C ALA A 123 17.12 18.99 -7.83
N ARG A 124 17.92 18.06 -7.32
CA ARG A 124 17.67 16.63 -7.45
C ARG A 124 16.28 16.26 -6.95
N ARG A 125 15.92 16.64 -5.71
CA ARG A 125 14.59 16.38 -5.10
C ARG A 125 13.43 16.96 -5.93
N TRP A 126 13.64 18.10 -6.60
CA TRP A 126 12.63 18.69 -7.48
C TRP A 126 12.44 17.92 -8.78
N GLU A 127 13.53 17.49 -9.42
CA GLU A 127 13.46 16.64 -10.61
C GLU A 127 12.86 15.26 -10.27
N ASP A 128 13.21 14.70 -9.10
CA ASP A 128 12.62 13.47 -8.57
C ASP A 128 11.09 13.62 -8.40
N ALA A 129 10.62 14.72 -7.82
CA ALA A 129 9.19 14.97 -7.66
C ALA A 129 8.44 15.11 -9.00
N LYS A 130 9.05 15.73 -10.02
CA LYS A 130 8.47 15.78 -11.38
C LYS A 130 8.40 14.38 -12.00
N ARG A 131 9.48 13.60 -11.88
CA ARG A 131 9.57 12.24 -12.41
C ARG A 131 8.56 11.31 -11.75
N ALA A 132 8.47 11.31 -10.42
CA ALA A 132 7.48 10.56 -9.67
C ALA A 132 6.04 10.96 -10.04
N GLY A 133 5.78 12.26 -10.27
CA GLY A 133 4.49 12.72 -10.78
C GLY A 133 4.11 12.15 -12.16
N ARG A 134 5.09 11.99 -13.06
CA ARG A 134 4.90 11.35 -14.37
C ARG A 134 4.69 9.84 -14.22
N LEU A 135 5.55 9.16 -13.47
CA LEU A 135 5.49 7.71 -13.25
C LEU A 135 4.18 7.29 -12.57
N ALA A 136 3.71 8.05 -11.57
CA ALA A 136 2.40 7.84 -10.96
C ALA A 136 1.25 7.85 -11.98
N HIS A 137 1.27 8.81 -12.91
CA HIS A 137 0.24 8.91 -13.94
C HIS A 137 0.30 7.73 -14.91
N GLU A 138 1.50 7.36 -15.36
CA GLU A 138 1.73 6.26 -16.28
C GLU A 138 1.36 4.91 -15.67
N LEU A 139 1.85 4.62 -14.45
CA LEU A 139 1.68 3.32 -13.81
C LEU A 139 0.27 3.11 -13.22
N ASN A 140 -0.33 4.13 -12.58
CA ASN A 140 -1.63 3.98 -11.90
C ASN A 140 -2.82 4.38 -12.77
N LYS A 141 -2.86 5.63 -13.26
CA LYS A 141 -4.02 6.17 -14.00
C LYS A 141 -4.13 5.62 -15.41
N ASN A 142 -3.01 5.47 -16.10
CA ASN A 142 -3.00 4.92 -17.46
C ASN A 142 -2.82 3.40 -17.47
N GLY A 143 -1.90 2.89 -16.65
CA GLY A 143 -1.61 1.47 -16.53
C GLY A 143 -2.72 0.69 -15.82
N LEU A 144 -2.75 0.79 -14.50
CA LEU A 144 -3.59 -0.04 -13.63
C LEU A 144 -5.09 0.18 -13.84
N GLU A 145 -5.59 1.42 -13.81
CA GLU A 145 -7.03 1.71 -13.98
C GLU A 145 -7.59 1.18 -15.30
N ARG A 146 -6.79 1.20 -16.36
CA ARG A 146 -7.24 0.77 -17.67
C ARG A 146 -7.09 -0.73 -17.89
N GLY A 147 -6.38 -1.45 -17.01
CA GLY A 147 -6.13 -2.89 -17.14
C GLY A 147 -4.87 -3.22 -17.94
N LEU A 148 -3.96 -2.25 -18.11
CA LEU A 148 -2.63 -2.44 -18.70
C LEU A 148 -1.65 -2.87 -17.61
N PHE A 149 -1.83 -4.09 -17.11
CA PHE A 149 -1.10 -4.58 -15.94
C PHE A 149 0.41 -4.62 -16.12
N SER A 150 0.90 -4.92 -17.33
CA SER A 150 2.34 -4.87 -17.63
C SER A 150 2.94 -3.47 -17.46
N GLN A 151 2.18 -2.43 -17.81
CA GLN A 151 2.58 -1.03 -17.66
C GLN A 151 2.38 -0.49 -16.26
N ALA A 152 1.79 -1.27 -15.35
CA ALA A 152 1.59 -0.88 -13.96
C ALA A 152 2.68 -1.43 -13.02
N GLN A 153 3.54 -2.32 -13.52
CA GLN A 153 4.66 -2.92 -12.78
C GLN A 153 5.81 -1.93 -12.66
N TYR A 154 6.53 -1.99 -11.54
CA TYR A 154 7.81 -1.30 -11.44
C TYR A 154 8.89 -2.07 -12.19
N THR A 155 9.60 -1.36 -13.05
CA THR A 155 10.87 -1.82 -13.61
C THR A 155 12.00 -1.60 -12.60
N ASP A 156 13.15 -2.24 -12.83
CA ASP A 156 14.33 -1.99 -12.00
C ASP A 156 14.84 -0.56 -12.18
N GLU A 157 14.63 0.03 -13.36
CA GLU A 157 14.91 1.44 -13.67
C GLU A 157 14.00 2.36 -12.85
N ASP A 158 12.69 2.08 -12.77
CA ASP A 158 11.77 2.86 -11.94
C ASP A 158 12.15 2.84 -10.45
N LEU A 159 12.69 1.71 -9.96
CA LEU A 159 13.08 1.54 -8.56
C LEU A 159 14.48 2.08 -8.23
N ALA A 160 15.39 2.10 -9.20
CA ALA A 160 16.71 2.72 -9.03
C ALA A 160 16.60 4.24 -8.78
N GLU A 161 15.51 4.84 -9.24
CA GLU A 161 15.19 6.26 -9.02
C GLU A 161 14.46 6.52 -7.68
N VAL A 162 14.10 5.47 -6.94
CA VAL A 162 13.45 5.60 -5.63
C VAL A 162 14.50 5.97 -4.58
N ASN A 163 14.31 7.12 -3.96
CA ASN A 163 15.13 7.53 -2.83
C ASN A 163 14.60 6.88 -1.53
N PHE A 164 15.20 5.77 -1.12
CA PHE A 164 14.91 5.07 0.15
C PHE A 164 15.30 5.89 1.39
N ASP A 165 16.16 6.89 1.22
CA ASP A 165 16.58 7.81 2.29
C ASP A 165 15.66 9.03 2.43
N SER A 166 14.60 9.11 1.62
CA SER A 166 13.93 10.39 1.37
C SER A 166 13.37 11.07 2.61
N TRP A 167 12.95 10.34 3.65
CA TRP A 167 12.59 10.97 4.93
C TRP A 167 12.79 9.99 6.10
N ASP A 168 14.00 9.91 6.64
CA ASP A 168 14.08 9.59 8.06
C ASP A 168 13.35 10.72 8.81
N ARG A 169 12.34 10.38 9.62
CA ARG A 169 11.55 11.41 10.34
C ARG A 169 12.43 12.24 11.29
N ALA A 170 13.67 11.82 11.52
CA ALA A 170 14.53 12.35 12.56
C ALA A 170 15.84 13.01 12.10
N CYS A 171 16.21 13.06 10.80
CA CYS A 171 17.42 13.82 10.41
C CYS A 171 17.31 14.55 9.05
N PRO A 172 17.47 15.88 9.04
CA PRO A 172 17.57 16.67 7.80
C PRO A 172 18.83 16.38 6.95
N ASP A 173 19.84 15.73 7.52
CA ASP A 173 21.18 15.55 6.92
C ASP A 173 21.32 14.24 6.12
N GLY A 174 20.26 13.43 6.02
CA GLY A 174 20.27 12.15 5.29
C GLY A 174 20.92 10.97 6.02
N ASN A 175 21.42 11.16 7.24
CA ASN A 175 21.94 10.09 8.09
C ASN A 175 20.80 9.31 8.75
N ALA A 176 20.94 7.98 8.85
CA ALA A 176 19.97 7.13 9.53
C ALA A 176 19.96 7.41 11.05
N VAL A 177 18.80 7.77 11.59
CA VAL A 177 18.61 7.91 13.03
C VAL A 177 18.21 6.57 13.63
N LEU A 178 19.00 6.13 14.61
CA LEU A 178 18.79 4.87 15.31
C LEU A 178 18.28 5.14 16.72
N HIS A 179 16.98 5.00 16.92
CA HIS A 179 16.36 5.09 18.24
C HIS A 179 16.70 3.85 19.08
N GLY A 180 16.99 4.05 20.36
CA GLY A 180 17.31 2.97 21.30
C GLY A 180 18.76 2.46 21.21
N MET A 181 19.64 3.13 20.48
CA MET A 181 21.04 2.73 20.38
C MET A 181 21.79 2.81 21.72
N ASP A 182 21.45 3.77 22.58
CA ASP A 182 22.04 3.92 23.93
C ASP A 182 21.31 3.14 25.02
N ASP A 183 20.17 2.53 24.69
CA ASP A 183 19.34 1.82 25.66
C ASP A 183 19.97 0.52 26.16
N LYS A 184 19.51 0.10 27.33
CA LYS A 184 19.90 -1.16 27.98
C LYS A 184 18.87 -2.25 27.68
N LEU A 185 19.33 -3.51 27.66
CA LEU A 185 18.48 -4.69 27.59
C LEU A 185 17.41 -4.70 28.69
N GLN A 186 16.14 -4.71 28.30
CA GLN A 186 14.99 -4.72 29.20
C GLN A 186 14.43 -6.14 29.40
N LYS A 187 13.82 -6.43 30.55
CA LYS A 187 13.12 -7.72 30.76
C LYS A 187 11.88 -7.79 29.88
N THR A 188 11.58 -8.99 29.37
CA THR A 188 10.45 -9.21 28.46
C THR A 188 9.52 -10.29 29.00
N ASN A 189 8.26 -10.24 28.57
CA ASN A 189 7.28 -11.31 28.80
C ASN A 189 7.22 -12.32 27.62
N LYS A 190 8.07 -12.19 26.60
CA LYS A 190 8.10 -13.09 25.45
C LYS A 190 8.65 -14.46 25.87
N ARG A 191 7.93 -15.53 25.50
CA ARG A 191 8.33 -16.91 25.81
C ARG A 191 9.70 -17.22 25.22
N GLY A 192 10.64 -17.64 26.07
CA GLY A 192 12.00 -18.03 25.66
C GLY A 192 12.99 -16.87 25.52
N VAL A 193 12.61 -15.64 25.89
CA VAL A 193 13.48 -14.46 25.89
C VAL A 193 13.50 -13.83 27.28
N TYR A 194 14.68 -13.80 27.91
CA TYR A 194 14.87 -13.20 29.23
C TYR A 194 14.95 -11.67 29.15
N ARG A 195 15.76 -11.15 28.23
CA ARG A 195 15.88 -9.72 27.95
C ARG A 195 15.93 -9.44 26.46
N GLU A 196 15.46 -8.27 26.08
CA GLU A 196 15.46 -7.77 24.71
C GLU A 196 15.80 -6.27 24.68
N LEU A 197 16.43 -5.87 23.60
CA LEU A 197 16.64 -4.48 23.23
C LEU A 197 16.20 -4.36 21.77
N THR A 198 15.43 -3.33 21.47
CA THR A 198 15.00 -3.00 20.13
C THR A 198 15.67 -1.70 19.73
N ILE A 199 16.34 -1.71 18.59
CA ILE A 199 16.88 -0.52 17.95
C ILE A 199 16.04 -0.28 16.71
N THR A 200 15.52 0.93 16.57
CA THR A 200 14.56 1.26 15.52
C THR A 200 15.13 2.34 14.61
N SER A 201 15.04 2.10 13.31
CA SER A 201 15.16 3.14 12.30
C SER A 201 13.76 3.43 11.77
N GLU A 202 13.30 4.66 11.94
CA GLU A 202 12.03 5.12 11.37
C GLU A 202 12.25 5.51 9.92
N LYS A 203 11.67 4.77 9.00
CA LYS A 203 11.85 4.99 7.57
C LYS A 203 10.55 5.48 6.93
N ARG A 204 10.70 6.36 5.95
CA ARG A 204 9.66 6.65 4.96
C ARG A 204 10.21 6.32 3.60
N LEU A 205 9.41 5.57 2.86
CA LEU A 205 9.63 5.28 1.46
C LEU A 205 8.62 6.04 0.61
N GLU A 206 9.12 6.73 -0.42
CA GLU A 206 8.31 7.33 -1.47
C GLU A 206 8.46 6.52 -2.76
N LEU A 207 7.37 5.90 -3.23
CA LEU A 207 7.38 5.06 -4.42
C LEU A 207 7.30 5.87 -5.71
N PRO A 208 7.63 5.30 -6.88
CA PRO A 208 7.51 5.98 -8.18
C PRO A 208 6.08 6.49 -8.47
N THR A 209 5.08 5.88 -7.84
CA THR A 209 3.68 6.29 -7.91
C THR A 209 3.28 7.38 -6.91
N ASN A 210 4.24 8.02 -6.23
CA ASN A 210 4.04 8.94 -5.11
C ASN A 210 3.28 8.32 -3.91
N GLU A 211 3.33 6.99 -3.79
CA GLU A 211 2.80 6.29 -2.64
C GLU A 211 3.79 6.41 -1.48
N ARG A 212 3.27 6.70 -0.30
CA ARG A 212 4.08 6.90 0.91
C ARG A 212 3.90 5.74 1.84
N LEU A 213 5.02 5.12 2.19
CA LEU A 213 5.06 4.05 3.17
C LEU A 213 5.96 4.47 4.31
N ASP A 214 5.32 4.83 5.44
CA ASP A 214 6.03 5.00 6.71
C ASP A 214 6.10 3.63 7.36
N TYR A 215 7.28 3.20 7.81
CA TYR A 215 7.46 1.92 8.51
C TYR A 215 8.66 2.00 9.44
N ASN A 216 8.64 1.17 10.47
CA ASN A 216 9.76 1.07 11.40
C ASN A 216 10.55 -0.19 11.07
N LEU A 217 11.84 -0.04 10.82
CA LEU A 217 12.75 -1.16 10.69
C LEU A 217 13.42 -1.40 12.04
N GLU A 218 13.18 -2.57 12.61
CA GLU A 218 13.56 -2.88 13.98
C GLU A 218 14.62 -3.99 14.01
N GLY A 219 15.77 -3.69 14.61
CA GLY A 219 16.77 -4.68 15.00
C GLY A 219 16.57 -5.08 16.46
N HIS A 220 16.33 -6.37 16.70
CA HIS A 220 16.11 -6.93 18.04
C HIS A 220 17.35 -7.68 18.51
N ILE A 221 17.88 -7.31 19.67
CA ILE A 221 18.91 -8.07 20.40
C ILE A 221 18.24 -8.86 21.51
N THR A 222 18.28 -10.18 21.45
CA THR A 222 17.64 -11.07 22.44
C THR A 222 18.67 -11.86 23.26
N GLN A 223 18.40 -11.95 24.56
CA GLN A 223 19.12 -12.80 25.51
C GLN A 223 18.15 -13.87 26.01
N ALA A 224 18.43 -15.15 25.73
CA ALA A 224 17.51 -16.25 26.04
C ALA A 224 17.41 -16.60 27.54
N LYS A 225 18.50 -16.43 28.30
CA LYS A 225 18.59 -16.85 29.71
C LYS A 225 19.35 -15.80 30.54
N LYS A 226 19.01 -15.68 31.83
CA LYS A 226 19.74 -14.85 32.79
C LYS A 226 21.19 -15.32 32.91
N GLY A 227 22.15 -14.40 32.86
CA GLY A 227 23.59 -14.69 33.00
C GLY A 227 24.25 -15.31 31.75
N ASN A 228 23.53 -15.46 30.65
CA ASN A 228 24.11 -15.94 29.40
C ASN A 228 24.70 -14.77 28.58
N SER A 229 25.99 -14.79 28.28
CA SER A 229 26.65 -13.76 27.48
C SER A 229 26.42 -13.91 25.97
N ARG A 230 25.56 -14.85 25.53
CA ARG A 230 25.22 -15.05 24.12
C ARG A 230 23.96 -14.28 23.74
N TYR A 231 24.13 -13.32 22.85
CA TYR A 231 23.08 -12.49 22.27
C TYR A 231 22.75 -12.96 20.86
N LYS A 232 21.48 -12.86 20.47
CA LYS A 232 21.04 -13.11 19.10
C LYS A 232 20.42 -11.86 18.53
N ILE A 233 20.68 -11.59 17.25
CA ILE A 233 20.01 -10.50 16.52
C ILE A 233 18.98 -11.06 15.55
N SER A 234 17.90 -10.30 15.35
CA SER A 234 16.87 -10.54 14.33
C SER A 234 16.27 -9.20 13.90
N PHE A 235 15.77 -9.14 12.67
CA PHE A 235 15.19 -7.93 12.11
C PHE A 235 13.70 -8.14 11.82
N THR A 236 12.90 -7.10 12.04
CA THR A 236 11.48 -7.07 11.68
C THR A 236 11.12 -5.71 11.09
N VAL A 237 10.03 -5.67 10.32
CA VAL A 237 9.38 -4.42 9.91
C VAL A 237 8.11 -4.25 10.73
N ASP A 238 8.03 -3.21 11.56
CA ASP A 238 6.78 -2.83 12.22
C ASP A 238 5.98 -1.90 11.29
N ASP A 239 4.88 -2.46 10.76
CA ASP A 239 3.92 -1.77 9.89
C ASP A 239 2.60 -1.47 10.61
N ASP A 240 2.61 -1.39 11.96
CA ASP A 240 1.41 -1.32 12.80
C ASP A 240 0.36 -0.33 12.25
N PRO A 241 -0.76 -0.85 11.71
CA PRO A 241 -1.80 -0.02 11.12
C PRO A 241 -2.48 0.88 12.16
N LYS A 242 -2.35 0.59 13.47
CA LYS A 242 -2.87 1.44 14.57
C LYS A 242 -1.95 2.63 14.87
N LYS A 243 -0.65 2.52 14.60
CA LYS A 243 0.30 3.64 14.69
C LYS A 243 0.19 4.59 13.49
N GLY A 244 -0.59 4.23 12.48
CA GLY A 244 -0.68 4.97 11.22
C GLY A 244 0.56 4.81 10.32
N LEU A 245 1.45 3.86 10.64
CA LEU A 245 2.69 3.55 9.93
C LEU A 245 2.44 2.53 8.80
N GLY A 246 1.43 2.82 7.99
CA GLY A 246 0.99 1.88 6.96
C GLY A 246 -0.28 2.38 6.32
N ALA A 247 -0.15 3.28 5.35
CA ALA A 247 -1.28 3.72 4.58
C ALA A 247 -1.06 3.52 3.07
N PHE A 248 -1.40 2.29 2.67
CA PHE A 248 -1.98 1.90 1.39
C PHE A 248 -1.17 2.16 0.12
N ILE A 249 -1.07 1.12 -0.70
CA ILE A 249 -1.19 1.29 -2.16
C ILE A 249 -2.56 1.93 -2.37
N PRO A 250 -2.63 3.23 -2.67
CA PRO A 250 -3.86 3.87 -3.00
C PRO A 250 -4.28 3.21 -4.31
N ASN A 251 -5.36 2.44 -4.25
CA ASN A 251 -6.21 2.23 -5.41
C ASN A 251 -6.29 3.57 -6.14
N PRO A 252 -6.16 3.63 -7.47
CA PRO A 252 -6.26 4.87 -8.23
C PRO A 252 -7.42 5.82 -7.84
N THR A 253 -8.44 5.32 -7.14
CA THR A 253 -9.57 6.08 -6.59
C THR A 253 -9.40 6.68 -5.19
N ALA A 254 -8.31 6.39 -4.46
CA ALA A 254 -7.96 7.08 -3.20
C ALA A 254 -7.21 8.41 -3.46
N HIS A 255 -6.86 8.70 -4.72
CA HIS A 255 -6.30 9.99 -5.15
C HIS A 255 -7.21 11.20 -4.91
N ASP A 256 -8.48 10.98 -4.53
CA ASP A 256 -9.39 12.09 -4.22
C ASP A 256 -9.28 12.56 -2.75
N GLY A 257 -8.68 11.78 -1.86
CA GLY A 257 -8.62 12.06 -0.42
C GLY A 257 -7.23 12.36 0.14
N TYR A 258 -6.18 11.80 -0.45
CA TYR A 258 -4.80 11.98 0.00
C TYR A 258 -3.91 12.17 -1.24
N TYR A 259 -3.58 13.43 -1.52
CA TYR A 259 -2.53 13.86 -2.45
C TYR A 259 -2.82 13.70 -3.96
N SER A 260 -3.38 14.78 -4.51
CA SER A 260 -3.49 15.10 -5.92
C SER A 260 -2.12 15.35 -6.56
N VAL A 261 -1.60 14.36 -7.30
CA VAL A 261 -0.57 14.59 -8.33
C VAL A 261 -1.16 14.19 -9.67
N GLY A 262 -1.45 15.18 -10.52
CA GLY A 262 -1.74 14.98 -11.94
C GLY A 262 -3.18 15.16 -12.43
N ALA A 263 -4.14 15.53 -11.56
CA ALA A 263 -5.35 16.19 -12.03
C ALA A 263 -5.04 17.70 -12.16
N PRO A 264 -5.17 18.33 -13.34
CA PRO A 264 -5.34 19.78 -13.39
C PRO A 264 -6.50 20.13 -12.48
N ALA A 265 -6.34 21.22 -11.74
CA ALA A 265 -7.24 21.65 -10.71
C ALA A 265 -8.68 21.90 -11.23
N GLU A 266 -9.53 20.87 -11.20
CA GLU A 266 -10.96 21.04 -11.07
C GLU A 266 -11.27 21.22 -9.57
N ARG A 267 -11.04 22.45 -9.11
CA ARG A 267 -11.55 23.08 -7.88
C ARG A 267 -11.63 22.17 -6.61
N ARG A 268 -10.51 22.14 -5.87
CA ARG A 268 -10.34 21.81 -4.42
C ARG A 268 -10.75 20.40 -3.94
N PRO A 269 -9.83 19.63 -3.32
CA PRO A 269 -10.20 18.59 -2.36
C PRO A 269 -10.20 19.16 -0.94
N VAL A 270 -11.38 19.34 -0.37
CA VAL A 270 -11.57 19.56 1.07
C VAL A 270 -11.74 18.20 1.75
N THR A 271 -10.76 17.88 2.60
CA THR A 271 -10.74 16.95 3.75
C THR A 271 -11.21 15.49 3.64
N ARG A 272 -10.33 14.60 4.15
CA ARG A 272 -10.61 13.37 4.93
C ARG A 272 -11.79 12.52 4.44
N ASP A 273 -11.51 11.55 3.57
CA ASP A 273 -12.36 10.36 3.48
C ASP A 273 -11.54 9.10 3.81
N ASN A 274 -11.00 9.07 5.03
CA ASN A 274 -10.46 7.84 5.66
C ASN A 274 -11.60 6.97 6.25
N SER A 275 -12.82 7.19 5.79
CA SER A 275 -14.02 6.54 6.30
C SER A 275 -14.05 5.07 5.88
N PRO A 276 -14.54 4.14 6.73
CA PRO A 276 -14.91 2.78 6.34
C PRO A 276 -15.81 2.73 5.08
N SER A 277 -16.54 3.81 4.76
CA SER A 277 -17.33 3.95 3.52
C SER A 277 -16.49 4.08 2.24
N ALA A 278 -15.20 4.42 2.34
CA ALA A 278 -14.31 4.38 1.18
C ALA A 278 -14.33 2.98 0.56
N ARG A 279 -14.42 1.92 1.37
CA ARG A 279 -14.56 0.52 0.95
C ARG A 279 -15.63 0.27 -0.12
N ASP A 280 -16.66 1.10 -0.20
CA ASP A 280 -17.84 0.89 -1.05
C ASP A 280 -17.85 1.81 -2.29
N GLY A 281 -16.71 2.41 -2.62
CA GLY A 281 -16.56 3.37 -3.72
C GLY A 281 -16.90 4.77 -3.23
N GLY A 282 -16.00 5.73 -3.46
CA GLY A 282 -16.17 7.10 -2.99
C GLY A 282 -17.49 7.70 -3.46
N LYS A 283 -18.11 8.53 -2.62
CA LYS A 283 -19.31 9.29 -3.01
C LYS A 283 -18.92 10.39 -3.99
N MET A 284 -19.72 10.58 -5.03
CA MET A 284 -19.60 11.71 -5.94
C MET A 284 -20.24 12.95 -5.29
N ARG A 285 -19.56 14.09 -5.37
CA ARG A 285 -20.05 15.39 -4.91
C ARG A 285 -20.89 16.02 -6.02
N SER A 286 -21.74 16.98 -5.69
CA SER A 286 -22.47 17.77 -6.69
C SER A 286 -21.54 18.38 -7.72
N SER A 287 -20.42 18.96 -7.27
CA SER A 287 -19.41 19.57 -8.16
C SER A 287 -18.78 18.60 -9.16
N ASP A 288 -18.70 17.30 -8.84
CA ASP A 288 -18.16 16.31 -9.78
C ASP A 288 -19.17 16.05 -10.92
N TRP A 289 -20.47 16.02 -10.60
CA TRP A 289 -21.55 15.87 -11.57
C TRP A 289 -21.71 17.12 -12.43
N ASP A 290 -21.66 18.31 -11.82
CA ASP A 290 -21.74 19.59 -12.54
C ASP A 290 -20.61 19.68 -13.59
N HIS A 291 -19.38 19.33 -13.18
CA HIS A 291 -18.25 19.29 -14.10
C HIS A 291 -18.44 18.28 -15.25
N THR A 292 -18.91 17.07 -14.93
CA THR A 292 -19.17 16.02 -15.93
C THR A 292 -20.23 16.46 -16.93
N GLN A 293 -21.28 17.15 -16.46
CA GLN A 293 -22.34 17.70 -17.28
C GLN A 293 -21.79 18.75 -18.25
N ASP A 294 -21.05 19.73 -17.74
CA ASP A 294 -20.46 20.81 -18.54
C ASP A 294 -19.44 20.27 -19.56
N ALA A 295 -18.55 19.38 -19.14
CA ALA A 295 -17.46 18.84 -19.96
C ALA A 295 -17.97 17.96 -21.12
N ASN A 296 -19.16 17.37 -20.97
CA ASN A 296 -19.78 16.49 -21.96
C ASN A 296 -20.97 17.11 -22.70
N GLY A 297 -21.41 18.32 -22.32
CA GLY A 297 -22.60 18.95 -22.88
C GLY A 297 -23.88 18.16 -22.62
N LEU A 298 -23.99 17.50 -21.47
CA LEU A 298 -25.13 16.65 -21.12
C LEU A 298 -26.34 17.48 -20.69
N THR A 299 -27.52 17.03 -21.07
CA THR A 299 -28.78 17.56 -20.58
C THR A 299 -29.01 17.19 -19.10
N ALA A 300 -29.94 17.90 -18.44
CA ALA A 300 -30.34 17.60 -17.07
C ALA A 300 -30.97 16.19 -16.94
N GLU A 301 -31.59 15.68 -18.00
CA GLU A 301 -32.15 14.33 -18.04
C GLU A 301 -31.03 13.28 -18.13
N GLU A 302 -30.08 13.46 -19.05
CA GLU A 302 -28.95 12.55 -19.22
C GLU A 302 -28.06 12.46 -17.97
N ILE A 303 -27.82 13.58 -17.27
CA ILE A 303 -27.04 13.55 -16.02
C ILE A 303 -27.81 12.85 -14.89
N ALA A 304 -29.14 12.99 -14.84
CA ALA A 304 -29.98 12.30 -13.86
C ALA A 304 -29.97 10.78 -14.10
N GLU A 305 -30.06 10.34 -15.35
CA GLU A 305 -29.91 8.92 -15.71
C GLU A 305 -28.56 8.35 -15.28
N GLN A 306 -27.47 9.11 -15.47
CA GLN A 306 -26.14 8.68 -15.03
C GLN A 306 -26.03 8.60 -13.50
N GLN A 307 -26.65 9.52 -12.77
CA GLN A 307 -26.72 9.49 -11.30
C GLN A 307 -27.50 8.27 -10.79
N GLU A 308 -28.64 7.97 -11.40
CA GLU A 308 -29.45 6.79 -11.06
C GLU A 308 -28.68 5.49 -11.34
N LYS A 309 -28.05 5.40 -12.51
CA LYS A 309 -27.21 4.27 -12.89
C LYS A 309 -26.04 4.09 -11.93
N PHE A 310 -25.37 5.18 -11.53
CA PHE A 310 -24.31 5.15 -10.52
C PHE A 310 -24.83 4.60 -9.20
N GLY A 311 -25.97 5.11 -8.70
CA GLY A 311 -26.57 4.66 -7.45
C GLY A 311 -26.94 3.18 -7.46
N THR A 312 -27.50 2.70 -8.57
CA THR A 312 -27.82 1.27 -8.77
C THR A 312 -26.56 0.40 -8.73
N LEU A 313 -25.52 0.78 -9.48
CA LEU A 313 -24.28 0.01 -9.54
C LEU A 313 -23.55 0.00 -8.18
N GLN A 314 -23.50 1.16 -7.50
CA GLN A 314 -22.87 1.28 -6.18
C GLN A 314 -23.58 0.39 -5.16
N SER A 315 -24.91 0.37 -5.17
CA SER A 315 -25.71 -0.46 -4.25
C SER A 315 -25.45 -1.96 -4.47
N ALA A 316 -25.38 -2.40 -5.73
CA ALA A 316 -25.10 -3.80 -6.06
C ALA A 316 -23.68 -4.23 -5.62
N VAL A 317 -22.67 -3.39 -5.88
CA VAL A 317 -21.29 -3.68 -5.45
C VAL A 317 -21.16 -3.67 -3.93
N LYS A 318 -21.83 -2.73 -3.26
CA LYS A 318 -21.84 -2.66 -1.80
C LYS A 318 -22.44 -3.94 -1.20
N ALA A 319 -23.58 -4.40 -1.72
CA ALA A 319 -24.21 -5.63 -1.27
C ALA A 319 -23.29 -6.86 -1.42
N ASP A 320 -22.57 -7.00 -2.55
CA ASP A 320 -21.59 -8.08 -2.73
C ASP A 320 -20.42 -7.99 -1.73
N ASN A 321 -19.92 -6.77 -1.51
CA ASN A 321 -18.84 -6.51 -0.56
C ASN A 321 -19.24 -6.87 0.87
N ASP A 322 -20.44 -6.46 1.29
CA ASP A 322 -21.01 -6.79 2.60
C ASP A 322 -21.19 -8.30 2.78
N ALA A 323 -21.77 -8.98 1.78
CA ALA A 323 -22.03 -10.43 1.85
C ALA A 323 -20.76 -11.28 1.95
N HIS A 324 -19.63 -10.81 1.40
CA HIS A 324 -18.39 -11.58 1.33
C HIS A 324 -17.25 -11.02 2.18
N GLY A 325 -17.51 -10.02 3.02
CA GLY A 325 -16.47 -9.34 3.81
C GLY A 325 -15.37 -8.70 2.93
N ARG A 326 -15.70 -8.35 1.69
CA ARG A 326 -14.79 -7.74 0.72
C ARG A 326 -14.90 -6.22 0.76
N GLY A 327 -13.97 -5.55 0.08
CA GLY A 327 -14.04 -4.12 -0.17
C GLY A 327 -13.48 -3.76 -1.53
N MET A 328 -13.89 -2.61 -2.09
CA MET A 328 -13.33 -2.05 -3.33
C MET A 328 -11.85 -1.68 -3.20
N TYR A 329 -11.34 -1.60 -1.98
CA TYR A 329 -9.97 -1.25 -1.69
C TYR A 329 -9.34 -2.47 -1.03
N THR A 330 -8.36 -3.04 -1.72
CA THR A 330 -7.48 -4.03 -1.11
C THR A 330 -6.76 -3.34 0.04
N ARG A 331 -7.00 -3.78 1.28
CA ARG A 331 -6.07 -3.50 2.38
C ARG A 331 -4.80 -4.28 2.10
N VAL A 332 -3.89 -3.67 1.34
CA VAL A 332 -2.54 -4.20 1.23
C VAL A 332 -1.81 -3.65 2.44
N ASN A 333 -1.75 -4.44 3.52
CA ASN A 333 -0.72 -4.23 4.53
C ASN A 333 0.61 -4.39 3.78
N ALA A 334 1.33 -3.28 3.61
CA ALA A 334 2.34 -3.13 2.58
C ALA A 334 3.64 -3.89 2.89
N PHE A 335 3.79 -4.38 4.13
CA PHE A 335 4.73 -5.44 4.44
C PHE A 335 3.95 -6.69 4.82
N HIS A 336 4.18 -7.77 4.09
CA HIS A 336 3.47 -9.01 4.35
C HIS A 336 3.77 -9.45 5.79
N SER A 337 2.73 -9.82 6.55
CA SER A 337 2.88 -10.56 7.80
C SER A 337 3.81 -11.77 7.69
N GLU A 338 4.00 -12.32 6.47
CA GLU A 338 4.94 -13.40 6.16
C GLU A 338 6.41 -13.00 6.34
N ILE A 339 6.80 -11.75 6.07
CA ILE A 339 8.20 -11.28 6.16
C ILE A 339 8.73 -11.35 7.61
N ASN A 340 7.86 -11.01 8.57
CA ASN A 340 8.15 -11.08 10.00
C ASN A 340 7.89 -12.45 10.61
N THR A 341 7.19 -13.34 9.91
CA THR A 341 6.80 -14.66 10.43
C THR A 341 8.02 -15.58 10.53
N VAL A 342 8.14 -16.26 11.67
CA VAL A 342 9.07 -17.38 11.84
C VAL A 342 8.28 -18.67 11.65
N HIS A 343 8.60 -19.47 10.63
CA HIS A 343 7.93 -20.75 10.44
C HIS A 343 8.40 -21.78 11.47
N LYS A 344 7.55 -22.77 11.73
CA LYS A 344 7.83 -23.81 12.72
C LYS A 344 9.11 -24.57 12.35
N GLY A 345 10.05 -24.65 13.28
CA GLY A 345 11.34 -25.34 13.10
C GLY A 345 12.45 -24.44 12.58
N GLU A 346 12.15 -23.21 12.21
CA GLU A 346 13.14 -22.26 11.71
C GLU A 346 13.67 -21.35 12.82
N LYS A 347 14.91 -20.91 12.66
CA LYS A 347 15.62 -20.07 13.64
C LYS A 347 15.35 -18.58 13.45
N HIS A 348 15.07 -18.15 12.23
CA HIS A 348 14.99 -16.75 11.82
C HIS A 348 13.73 -16.55 10.96
N ASN A 349 13.14 -15.34 10.99
CA ASN A 349 12.09 -14.96 10.07
C ASN A 349 12.64 -14.75 8.65
N GLU A 350 11.74 -14.63 7.66
CA GLU A 350 12.13 -14.46 6.27
C GLU A 350 12.99 -13.22 6.04
N LEU A 351 12.69 -12.09 6.69
CA LEU A 351 13.51 -10.87 6.56
C LEU A 351 14.95 -11.11 7.01
N THR A 352 15.14 -11.67 8.19
CA THR A 352 16.47 -11.93 8.75
C THR A 352 17.23 -12.93 7.87
N LYS A 353 16.56 -13.94 7.29
CA LYS A 353 17.19 -14.86 6.34
C LYS A 353 17.66 -14.15 5.07
N ARG A 354 16.83 -13.26 4.50
CA ARG A 354 17.19 -12.45 3.32
C ARG A 354 18.42 -11.59 3.62
N ILE A 355 18.44 -10.91 4.77
CA ILE A 355 19.58 -10.10 5.22
C ILE A 355 20.85 -10.95 5.40
N ILE A 356 20.76 -12.15 6.01
CA ILE A 356 21.90 -13.06 6.14
C ILE A 356 22.46 -13.43 4.76
N LYS A 357 21.58 -13.78 3.83
CA LYS A 357 21.97 -14.21 2.48
C LYS A 357 22.67 -13.09 1.71
N GLU A 358 22.13 -11.88 1.79
CA GLU A 358 22.59 -10.75 0.98
C GLU A 358 23.85 -10.07 1.57
N TYR A 359 23.87 -9.88 2.90
CA TYR A 359 24.90 -9.09 3.58
C TYR A 359 25.86 -9.91 4.45
N GLY A 360 25.71 -11.23 4.49
CA GLY A 360 26.61 -12.13 5.22
C GLY A 360 26.64 -11.91 6.73
N ILE A 361 25.55 -11.39 7.31
CA ILE A 361 25.54 -10.93 8.70
C ILE A 361 25.68 -12.07 9.70
N LYS A 362 26.40 -11.81 10.80
CA LYS A 362 26.41 -12.71 11.95
C LYS A 362 25.15 -12.46 12.79
N THR A 363 24.45 -13.52 13.19
CA THR A 363 23.24 -13.40 14.03
C THR A 363 23.43 -13.82 15.48
N SER A 364 24.66 -14.02 15.92
CA SER A 364 24.99 -14.45 17.28
C SER A 364 26.29 -13.83 17.75
N PHE A 365 26.27 -13.21 18.92
CA PHE A 365 27.36 -12.42 19.47
C PHE A 365 27.59 -12.74 20.94
N ASN A 366 28.82 -12.52 21.42
CA ASN A 366 29.16 -12.63 22.83
C ASN A 366 29.23 -11.26 23.53
N SER A 367 29.04 -10.17 22.78
CA SER A 367 29.05 -8.79 23.24
C SER A 367 27.82 -8.04 22.75
N ILE A 368 27.18 -7.28 23.64
CA ILE A 368 26.06 -6.40 23.27
C ILE A 368 26.56 -5.30 22.35
N THR A 369 27.75 -4.73 22.60
CA THR A 369 28.32 -3.66 21.79
C THR A 369 28.56 -4.11 20.35
N GLU A 370 29.05 -5.35 20.14
CA GLU A 370 29.21 -5.90 18.80
C GLU A 370 27.85 -6.15 18.12
N ALA A 371 26.87 -6.66 18.85
CA ALA A 371 25.52 -6.85 18.33
C ALA A 371 24.86 -5.51 17.93
N LYS A 372 25.05 -4.44 18.72
CA LYS A 372 24.58 -3.08 18.41
C LYS A 372 25.23 -2.54 17.14
N LYS A 373 26.56 -2.67 17.00
CA LYS A 373 27.29 -2.24 15.80
C LYS A 373 26.82 -2.95 14.54
N GLU A 374 26.59 -4.26 14.62
CA GLU A 374 26.07 -5.01 13.46
C GLU A 374 24.65 -4.59 13.09
N ILE A 375 23.77 -4.35 14.09
CA ILE A 375 22.43 -3.83 13.81
C ILE A 375 22.50 -2.46 13.14
N ALA A 376 23.31 -1.53 13.65
CA ALA A 376 23.47 -0.20 13.06
C ALA A 376 23.90 -0.29 11.58
N ARG A 377 25.00 -1.02 11.32
CA ARG A 377 25.50 -1.28 9.96
C ARG A 377 24.41 -1.81 9.04
N VAL A 378 23.62 -2.75 9.54
CA VAL A 378 22.59 -3.43 8.74
C VAL A 378 21.39 -2.51 8.50
N LEU A 379 20.95 -1.72 9.48
CA LEU A 379 19.86 -0.74 9.32
C LEU A 379 20.24 0.40 8.36
N GLU A 380 21.54 0.69 8.21
CA GLU A 380 22.06 1.70 7.26
C GLU A 380 22.11 1.23 5.80
N ILE A 381 22.24 -0.07 5.51
CA ILE A 381 22.50 -0.59 4.14
C ILE A 381 21.33 -1.38 3.53
N GLN A 382 20.13 -1.29 4.11
CA GLN A 382 19.04 -2.24 3.83
C GLN A 382 18.19 -1.95 2.58
N ASP A 383 18.55 -0.95 1.78
CA ASP A 383 17.75 -0.41 0.68
C ASP A 383 17.38 -1.46 -0.38
N LYS A 384 18.30 -2.37 -0.72
CA LYS A 384 18.06 -3.40 -1.74
C LYS A 384 16.92 -4.36 -1.36
N ILE A 385 16.86 -4.76 -0.09
CA ILE A 385 15.82 -5.68 0.41
C ILE A 385 14.46 -4.98 0.41
N LEU A 386 14.46 -3.68 0.69
CA LEU A 386 13.26 -2.86 0.67
C LEU A 386 12.76 -2.65 -0.77
N ALA A 387 13.65 -2.40 -1.73
CA ALA A 387 13.32 -2.29 -3.15
C ALA A 387 12.66 -3.57 -3.70
N GLU A 388 13.21 -4.74 -3.34
CA GLU A 388 12.62 -6.03 -3.72
C GLU A 388 11.24 -6.25 -3.07
N ALA A 389 11.10 -5.95 -1.77
CA ALA A 389 9.83 -6.05 -1.07
C ALA A 389 8.74 -5.15 -1.70
N VAL A 390 9.12 -3.96 -2.15
CA VAL A 390 8.24 -3.01 -2.85
C VAL A 390 7.75 -3.58 -4.18
N LYS A 391 8.65 -4.20 -4.96
CA LYS A 391 8.31 -4.84 -6.23
C LYS A 391 7.33 -6.01 -6.01
N GLU A 392 7.61 -6.87 -5.03
CA GLU A 392 6.73 -7.99 -4.64
C GLU A 392 5.34 -7.49 -4.19
N THR A 393 5.31 -6.47 -3.33
CA THR A 393 4.06 -5.86 -2.84
C THR A 393 3.26 -5.21 -3.97
N ARG A 394 3.93 -4.53 -4.91
CA ARG A 394 3.28 -3.95 -6.09
C ARG A 394 2.69 -5.02 -6.98
N GLU A 395 3.43 -6.09 -7.28
CA GLU A 395 2.93 -7.20 -8.10
C GLU A 395 1.69 -7.85 -7.46
N LYS A 396 1.71 -8.08 -6.15
CA LYS A 396 0.55 -8.60 -5.41
C LYS A 396 -0.65 -7.68 -5.54
N SER A 397 -0.45 -6.37 -5.42
CA SER A 397 -1.51 -5.39 -5.58
C SER A 397 -2.11 -5.36 -6.99
N ILE A 398 -1.26 -5.43 -8.02
CA ILE A 398 -1.70 -5.57 -9.40
C ILE A 398 -2.54 -6.84 -9.56
N ASN A 399 -2.11 -7.95 -8.97
CA ASN A 399 -2.83 -9.22 -9.01
C ASN A 399 -4.20 -9.13 -8.31
N ASP A 400 -4.25 -8.53 -7.13
CA ASP A 400 -5.48 -8.34 -6.37
C ASP A 400 -6.44 -7.39 -7.09
N PHE A 401 -5.93 -6.29 -7.65
CA PHE A 401 -6.71 -5.36 -8.46
C PHE A 401 -7.25 -6.02 -9.73
N ALA A 402 -6.41 -6.77 -10.46
CA ALA A 402 -6.82 -7.52 -11.65
C ALA A 402 -7.94 -8.53 -11.32
N LYS A 403 -7.84 -9.20 -10.18
CA LYS A 403 -8.87 -10.12 -9.70
C LYS A 403 -10.18 -9.40 -9.36
N GLN A 404 -10.11 -8.26 -8.68
CA GLN A 404 -11.29 -7.50 -8.24
C GLN A 404 -12.00 -6.80 -9.39
N GLN A 405 -11.25 -6.17 -10.30
CA GLN A 405 -11.79 -5.32 -11.36
C GLN A 405 -12.02 -6.06 -12.67
N PHE A 406 -11.23 -7.09 -12.96
CA PHE A 406 -11.25 -7.79 -14.25
C PHE A 406 -11.54 -9.29 -14.12
N ASP A 407 -11.80 -9.79 -12.90
CA ASP A 407 -11.99 -11.22 -12.62
C ASP A 407 -10.84 -12.10 -13.17
N ALA A 408 -9.63 -11.54 -13.20
CA ALA A 408 -8.41 -12.18 -13.68
C ALA A 408 -7.61 -12.74 -12.51
N HIS A 409 -7.59 -14.07 -12.37
CA HIS A 409 -6.98 -14.77 -11.22
C HIS A 409 -5.54 -15.23 -11.50
N ASP A 410 -5.11 -15.25 -12.75
CA ASP A 410 -3.79 -15.71 -13.17
C ASP A 410 -3.17 -14.82 -14.27
N GLN A 411 -1.91 -15.10 -14.60
CA GLN A 411 -1.16 -14.31 -15.58
C GLN A 411 -1.75 -14.37 -17.00
N GLN A 412 -2.33 -15.51 -17.41
CA GLN A 412 -2.91 -15.64 -18.74
C GLN A 412 -4.21 -14.84 -18.85
N GLU A 413 -5.03 -14.87 -17.81
CA GLU A 413 -6.24 -14.05 -17.71
C GLU A 413 -5.91 -12.56 -17.69
N ARG A 414 -4.86 -12.15 -16.97
CA ARG A 414 -4.36 -10.77 -16.99
C ARG A 414 -3.93 -10.34 -18.39
N LYS A 415 -3.17 -11.16 -19.11
CA LYS A 415 -2.78 -10.87 -20.51
C LYS A 415 -3.99 -10.71 -21.44
N ARG A 416 -5.04 -11.52 -21.26
CA ARG A 416 -6.28 -11.39 -22.04
C ARG A 416 -7.04 -10.11 -21.70
N ALA A 417 -7.18 -9.78 -20.42
CA ALA A 417 -7.81 -8.54 -19.96
C ALA A 417 -7.04 -7.32 -20.46
N GLU A 418 -5.70 -7.35 -20.42
CA GLU A 418 -4.86 -6.29 -20.97
C GLU A 418 -5.02 -6.14 -22.48
N LYS A 419 -5.08 -7.25 -23.23
CA LYS A 419 -5.34 -7.19 -24.67
C LYS A 419 -6.69 -6.56 -24.99
N GLN A 420 -7.72 -6.84 -24.20
CA GLN A 420 -9.03 -6.21 -24.35
C GLN A 420 -8.96 -4.72 -23.98
N ALA A 421 -8.32 -4.38 -22.86
CA ALA A 421 -8.13 -3.00 -22.44
C ALA A 421 -7.44 -2.15 -23.51
N ARG A 422 -6.40 -2.67 -24.17
CA ARG A 422 -5.72 -1.95 -25.26
C ARG A 422 -6.68 -1.62 -26.41
N LYS A 423 -7.52 -2.58 -26.82
CA LYS A 423 -8.54 -2.37 -27.85
C LYS A 423 -9.59 -1.35 -27.41
N ASP A 424 -10.10 -1.50 -26.19
CA ASP A 424 -11.10 -0.57 -25.64
C ASP A 424 -10.56 0.86 -25.62
N ILE A 425 -9.26 1.05 -25.32
CA ILE A 425 -8.60 2.36 -25.32
C ILE A 425 -8.47 2.94 -26.74
N GLU A 426 -8.18 2.12 -27.75
CA GLU A 426 -8.10 2.57 -29.15
C GLU A 426 -9.46 3.08 -29.66
N GLU A 427 -10.55 2.47 -29.19
CA GLU A 427 -11.93 2.82 -29.53
C GLU A 427 -12.48 4.03 -28.74
N LEU A 428 -11.78 4.50 -27.70
CA LEU A 428 -12.22 5.67 -26.93
C LEU A 428 -12.19 6.95 -27.77
N PRO A 429 -13.12 7.89 -27.53
CA PRO A 429 -13.03 9.25 -28.06
C PRO A 429 -11.68 9.88 -27.75
N GLU A 430 -11.15 10.70 -28.65
CA GLU A 430 -9.82 11.32 -28.52
C GLU A 430 -9.65 12.10 -27.20
N ARG A 431 -10.73 12.70 -26.67
CA ARG A 431 -10.70 13.39 -25.38
C ARG A 431 -10.39 12.46 -24.20
N LEU A 432 -10.75 11.18 -24.30
CA LEU A 432 -10.64 10.14 -23.26
C LEU A 432 -9.43 9.23 -23.42
N LYS A 433 -8.73 9.31 -24.55
CA LYS A 433 -7.48 8.58 -24.77
C LYS A 433 -6.40 9.01 -23.78
N PRO A 434 -5.38 8.16 -23.54
CA PRO A 434 -4.29 8.49 -22.63
C PRO A 434 -3.61 9.76 -23.11
N LYS A 435 -3.58 10.77 -22.25
CA LYS A 435 -2.88 12.04 -22.48
C LYS A 435 -1.76 12.18 -21.46
N THR A 436 -0.66 12.79 -21.87
CA THR A 436 0.44 13.18 -20.98
C THR A 436 -0.03 14.25 -19.99
N GLN A 437 0.62 14.34 -18.83
CA GLN A 437 0.28 15.34 -17.81
C GLN A 437 0.37 16.78 -18.35
N ARG A 438 1.27 17.02 -19.31
CA ARG A 438 1.43 18.31 -19.99
C ARG A 438 0.22 18.62 -20.88
N GLU A 439 -0.26 17.66 -21.65
CA GLU A 439 -1.43 17.84 -22.52
C GLU A 439 -2.70 18.09 -21.71
N ILE A 440 -2.90 17.35 -20.62
CA ILE A 440 -4.05 17.54 -19.72
C ILE A 440 -3.99 18.94 -19.08
N ARG A 441 -2.81 19.41 -18.66
CA ARG A 441 -2.63 20.76 -18.09
C ARG A 441 -2.87 21.87 -19.10
N ASN A 442 -2.39 21.70 -20.34
CA ASN A 442 -2.38 22.76 -21.34
C ASN A 442 -3.67 22.82 -22.17
N HIS A 443 -4.32 21.68 -22.38
CA HIS A 443 -5.44 21.55 -23.32
C HIS A 443 -6.70 20.96 -22.68
N GLY A 444 -6.66 20.61 -21.38
CA GLY A 444 -7.76 19.93 -20.70
C GLY A 444 -8.00 18.49 -21.19
N GLY A 445 -8.83 17.75 -20.45
CA GLY A 445 -9.37 16.45 -20.86
C GLY A 445 -8.80 15.22 -20.13
N GLY A 446 -9.05 14.03 -20.69
CA GLY A 446 -8.98 12.75 -19.99
C GLY A 446 -10.31 12.41 -19.30
N PRO A 447 -10.49 11.15 -18.87
CA PRO A 447 -11.71 10.76 -18.17
C PRO A 447 -11.80 11.47 -16.81
N ASP A 448 -12.95 12.10 -16.56
CA ASP A 448 -13.21 12.81 -15.30
C ASP A 448 -13.43 11.82 -14.14
N ARG A 449 -13.74 12.35 -12.96
CA ARG A 449 -13.94 11.53 -11.76
C ARG A 449 -15.17 10.63 -11.88
N VAL A 450 -16.27 11.11 -12.46
CA VAL A 450 -17.51 10.35 -12.61
C VAL A 450 -17.31 9.23 -13.64
N GLU A 451 -16.74 9.53 -14.79
CA GLU A 451 -16.48 8.59 -15.89
C GLU A 451 -15.58 7.43 -15.45
N ARG A 452 -14.51 7.72 -14.68
CA ARG A 452 -13.63 6.69 -14.11
C ARG A 452 -14.36 5.79 -13.12
N ASN A 453 -15.13 6.37 -12.21
CA ASN A 453 -15.85 5.60 -11.19
C ASN A 453 -16.98 4.76 -11.79
N MET A 454 -17.72 5.30 -12.77
CA MET A 454 -18.75 4.58 -13.51
C MET A 454 -18.17 3.38 -14.25
N THR A 455 -17.09 3.58 -15.02
CA THR A 455 -16.42 2.49 -15.75
C THR A 455 -16.00 1.36 -14.82
N ARG A 456 -15.46 1.70 -13.64
CA ARG A 456 -15.07 0.73 -12.62
C ARG A 456 -16.26 -0.08 -12.09
N LEU A 457 -17.31 0.62 -11.67
CA LEU A 457 -18.53 0.02 -11.14
C LEU A 457 -19.21 -0.89 -12.16
N GLU A 458 -19.22 -0.49 -13.44
CA GLU A 458 -19.73 -1.32 -14.52
C GLU A 458 -18.96 -2.62 -14.69
N ARG A 459 -17.62 -2.58 -14.68
CA ARG A 459 -16.78 -3.78 -14.79
C ARG A 459 -17.08 -4.76 -13.66
N GLN A 460 -17.17 -4.25 -12.43
CA GLN A 460 -17.51 -5.06 -11.26
C GLN A 460 -18.91 -5.67 -11.40
N SER A 461 -19.91 -4.85 -11.74
CA SER A 461 -21.29 -5.32 -11.95
C SER A 461 -21.37 -6.41 -13.04
N ARG A 462 -20.63 -6.28 -14.15
CA ARG A 462 -20.53 -7.34 -15.18
C ARG A 462 -19.93 -8.62 -14.61
N GLY A 463 -18.89 -8.52 -13.78
CA GLY A 463 -18.30 -9.64 -13.06
C GLY A 463 -19.29 -10.33 -12.11
N LEU A 464 -20.08 -9.55 -11.38
CA LEU A 464 -21.13 -10.06 -10.48
C LEU A 464 -22.22 -10.79 -11.26
N LYS A 465 -22.78 -10.17 -12.30
CA LYS A 465 -23.80 -10.78 -13.18
C LYS A 465 -23.32 -12.07 -13.81
N LYS A 466 -22.04 -12.16 -14.19
CA LYS A 466 -21.45 -13.39 -14.71
C LYS A 466 -21.38 -14.49 -13.65
N LYS A 467 -20.99 -14.17 -12.41
CA LYS A 467 -20.94 -15.12 -11.30
C LYS A 467 -22.34 -15.63 -10.94
N GLU A 468 -23.32 -14.73 -10.89
CA GLU A 468 -24.73 -15.05 -10.67
C GLU A 468 -25.27 -15.96 -11.76
N LYS A 469 -25.03 -15.65 -13.04
CA LYS A 469 -25.41 -16.51 -14.16
C LYS A 469 -24.85 -17.93 -14.03
N ILE A 470 -23.57 -18.06 -13.70
CA ILE A 470 -22.92 -19.37 -13.49
C ILE A 470 -23.54 -20.10 -12.28
N ALA A 471 -23.86 -19.39 -11.20
CA ALA A 471 -24.53 -20.00 -10.06
C ALA A 471 -25.91 -20.55 -10.45
N ASN A 472 -26.71 -19.73 -11.15
CA ASN A 472 -28.05 -20.10 -11.61
C ASN A 472 -28.02 -21.29 -12.59
N GLU A 473 -27.07 -21.33 -13.53
CA GLU A 473 -26.87 -22.45 -14.44
C GLU A 473 -26.49 -23.74 -13.68
N ARG A 474 -25.69 -23.62 -12.62
CA ARG A 474 -25.35 -24.74 -11.74
C ARG A 474 -26.57 -25.29 -11.03
N GLU A 475 -27.34 -24.41 -10.40
CA GLU A 475 -28.54 -24.77 -9.64
C GLU A 475 -29.58 -25.42 -10.55
N ALA A 476 -29.83 -24.83 -11.73
CA ALA A 476 -30.70 -25.41 -12.73
C ALA A 476 -30.24 -26.80 -13.19
N SER A 477 -28.92 -27.01 -13.35
CA SER A 477 -28.39 -28.33 -13.70
C SER A 477 -28.55 -29.35 -12.58
N ILE A 478 -28.44 -28.95 -11.31
CA ILE A 478 -28.65 -29.85 -10.16
C ILE A 478 -30.14 -30.19 -10.03
N ASN A 479 -31.03 -29.20 -10.19
CA ASN A 479 -32.48 -29.40 -10.15
C ASN A 479 -32.97 -30.35 -11.24
N ARG A 480 -32.52 -30.19 -12.49
CA ARG A 480 -32.83 -31.14 -13.57
C ARG A 480 -32.41 -32.58 -13.25
N ALA A 481 -31.30 -32.76 -12.51
CA ALA A 481 -30.86 -34.09 -12.09
C ALA A 481 -31.70 -34.63 -10.92
N ASN A 482 -32.10 -33.78 -9.97
CA ASN A 482 -33.02 -34.15 -8.90
C ASN A 482 -34.39 -34.56 -9.45
N GLU A 483 -34.95 -33.80 -10.39
CA GLU A 483 -36.21 -34.11 -11.07
C GLU A 483 -36.14 -35.46 -11.79
N TYR A 484 -35.05 -35.70 -12.54
CA TYR A 484 -34.81 -37.00 -13.19
C TYR A 484 -34.79 -38.17 -12.20
N ASN A 485 -34.11 -38.00 -11.07
CA ASN A 485 -34.04 -39.03 -10.03
C ASN A 485 -35.43 -39.28 -9.41
N GLU A 486 -36.20 -38.22 -9.16
CA GLU A 486 -37.55 -38.32 -8.61
C GLU A 486 -38.51 -39.05 -9.56
N GLU A 487 -38.49 -38.71 -10.85
CA GLU A 487 -39.27 -39.39 -11.89
C GLU A 487 -38.90 -40.87 -11.99
N ARG A 488 -37.60 -41.19 -12.04
CA ARG A 488 -37.14 -42.58 -12.10
C ARG A 488 -37.49 -43.37 -10.85
N ARG A 489 -37.42 -42.76 -9.67
CA ARG A 489 -37.88 -43.37 -8.43
C ARG A 489 -39.38 -43.67 -8.48
N LYS A 490 -40.21 -42.73 -8.94
CA LYS A 490 -41.66 -42.94 -9.08
C LYS A 490 -41.98 -44.06 -10.07
N GLN A 491 -41.23 -44.17 -11.17
CA GLN A 491 -41.42 -45.21 -12.19
C GLN A 491 -40.96 -46.60 -11.74
N THR A 492 -39.85 -46.70 -11.00
CA THR A 492 -39.20 -47.99 -10.70
C THR A 492 -39.43 -48.48 -9.27
N GLY A 493 -39.79 -47.60 -8.34
CA GLY A 493 -39.79 -47.87 -6.90
C GLY A 493 -38.40 -48.03 -6.28
N ASP A 494 -37.32 -47.90 -7.06
CA ASP A 494 -35.94 -48.14 -6.60
C ASP A 494 -35.42 -46.95 -5.79
N LEU A 495 -34.99 -47.23 -4.55
CA LEU A 495 -34.42 -46.23 -3.64
C LEU A 495 -33.02 -45.76 -4.05
N THR A 496 -32.39 -46.39 -5.05
CA THR A 496 -31.13 -45.92 -5.66
C THR A 496 -31.26 -44.51 -6.24
N TYR A 497 -32.46 -44.11 -6.69
CA TYR A 497 -32.74 -42.75 -7.19
C TYR A 497 -33.34 -41.83 -6.11
N SER A 498 -33.23 -42.19 -4.82
CA SER A 498 -33.81 -41.38 -3.73
C SER A 498 -32.96 -40.21 -3.28
N THR A 499 -31.71 -40.10 -3.76
CA THR A 499 -30.83 -39.00 -3.38
C THR A 499 -31.31 -37.69 -4.03
N HIS A 500 -31.49 -36.69 -3.18
CA HIS A 500 -31.73 -35.32 -3.56
C HIS A 500 -30.58 -34.45 -3.04
N VAL A 501 -30.13 -33.52 -3.86
CA VAL A 501 -29.02 -32.62 -3.57
C VAL A 501 -29.57 -31.20 -3.51
N GLU A 502 -29.33 -30.49 -2.40
CA GLU A 502 -29.66 -29.06 -2.35
C GLU A 502 -28.84 -28.33 -3.41
N PRO A 503 -29.47 -27.58 -4.35
CA PRO A 503 -28.77 -27.02 -5.50
C PRO A 503 -27.74 -25.95 -5.12
N THR A 504 -27.95 -25.30 -3.98
CA THR A 504 -27.09 -24.25 -3.44
C THR A 504 -25.74 -24.81 -3.00
N ARG A 505 -24.65 -24.22 -3.51
CA ARG A 505 -23.29 -24.52 -3.07
C ARG A 505 -22.96 -23.70 -1.83
N HIS A 506 -22.53 -24.34 -0.75
CA HIS A 506 -22.12 -23.65 0.49
C HIS A 506 -20.59 -23.58 0.60
N PRO A 507 -19.96 -22.39 0.65
CA PRO A 507 -18.54 -22.28 0.97
C PRO A 507 -18.27 -22.79 2.39
N ASP A 508 -17.17 -23.52 2.59
CA ASP A 508 -16.82 -24.05 3.91
C ASP A 508 -16.31 -22.95 4.86
N ASP A 509 -15.75 -21.88 4.31
CA ASP A 509 -15.35 -20.66 5.02
C ASP A 509 -15.49 -19.46 4.07
N LEU A 510 -16.28 -18.46 4.48
CA LEU A 510 -16.50 -17.24 3.70
C LEU A 510 -15.24 -16.35 3.64
N THR A 511 -14.32 -16.51 4.58
CA THR A 511 -13.10 -15.71 4.73
C THR A 511 -11.86 -16.39 4.15
N ASN A 512 -11.90 -17.71 3.94
CA ASN A 512 -10.76 -18.48 3.41
C ASN A 512 -11.08 -19.12 2.05
N PRO A 513 -10.55 -18.55 0.95
CA PRO A 513 -10.74 -19.09 -0.40
C PRO A 513 -10.20 -20.52 -0.62
N LYS A 514 -9.45 -21.07 0.34
CA LYS A 514 -8.89 -22.44 0.28
C LYS A 514 -9.73 -23.47 1.04
N ALA A 515 -10.75 -23.07 1.79
CA ALA A 515 -11.48 -23.96 2.68
C ALA A 515 -12.29 -25.05 1.96
N GLY A 516 -12.70 -24.82 0.71
CA GLY A 516 -13.52 -25.75 -0.05
C GLY A 516 -14.99 -25.33 -0.11
N TYR A 517 -15.85 -26.27 -0.46
CA TYR A 517 -17.29 -26.07 -0.48
C TYR A 517 -18.04 -27.39 -0.28
N THR A 518 -19.29 -27.26 0.15
CA THR A 518 -20.16 -28.37 0.52
C THR A 518 -21.50 -28.29 -0.19
N TYR A 519 -22.06 -29.46 -0.50
CA TYR A 519 -23.47 -29.64 -0.86
C TYR A 519 -24.19 -30.45 0.22
N LYS A 520 -25.38 -30.00 0.61
CA LYS A 520 -26.26 -30.79 1.48
C LYS A 520 -27.00 -31.81 0.64
N VAL A 521 -27.14 -33.01 1.18
CA VAL A 521 -27.79 -34.13 0.50
C VAL A 521 -28.72 -34.87 1.44
N ASN A 522 -29.82 -35.36 0.91
CA ASN A 522 -30.77 -36.21 1.59
C ASN A 522 -31.08 -37.43 0.72
N LYS A 523 -31.31 -38.58 1.32
CA LYS A 523 -31.78 -39.78 0.62
C LYS A 523 -32.75 -40.56 1.48
N THR A 524 -33.60 -41.36 0.84
CA THR A 524 -34.52 -42.27 1.54
C THR A 524 -33.94 -43.68 1.55
N VAL A 525 -33.78 -44.29 2.73
CA VAL A 525 -33.30 -45.68 2.86
C VAL A 525 -34.46 -46.65 3.13
N LYS A 526 -34.16 -47.95 3.14
CA LYS A 526 -35.15 -49.01 3.40
C LYS A 526 -35.91 -48.72 4.70
N GLY A 527 -37.23 -48.87 4.66
CA GLY A 527 -38.13 -48.51 5.78
C GLY A 527 -38.59 -47.06 5.78
N GLY A 528 -38.29 -46.28 4.73
CA GLY A 528 -38.78 -44.89 4.58
C GLY A 528 -38.00 -43.86 5.39
N VAL A 529 -36.93 -44.26 6.07
CA VAL A 529 -36.09 -43.38 6.88
C VAL A 529 -35.34 -42.39 5.99
N GLN A 530 -35.41 -41.11 6.34
CA GLN A 530 -34.63 -40.06 5.66
C GLN A 530 -33.23 -39.97 6.27
N GLN A 531 -32.21 -40.10 5.44
CA GLN A 531 -30.82 -39.91 5.82
C GLN A 531 -30.30 -38.60 5.23
N GLN A 532 -29.92 -37.67 6.10
CA GLN A 532 -29.26 -36.42 5.72
C GLN A 532 -27.75 -36.57 5.82
N GLY A 533 -27.04 -35.86 4.95
CA GLY A 533 -25.60 -35.78 4.95
C GLY A 533 -25.10 -34.58 4.17
N LYS A 534 -23.78 -34.56 3.97
CA LYS A 534 -23.10 -33.54 3.19
C LYS A 534 -22.04 -34.18 2.31
N ILE A 535 -21.77 -33.54 1.18
CA ILE A 535 -20.68 -33.90 0.27
C ILE A 535 -19.73 -32.72 0.20
N GLU A 536 -18.54 -32.91 0.73
CA GLU A 536 -17.51 -31.89 0.86
C GLU A 536 -16.51 -32.01 -0.30
N PHE A 537 -16.12 -30.86 -0.84
CA PHE A 537 -15.15 -30.72 -1.91
C PHE A 537 -14.04 -29.76 -1.50
N THR A 538 -12.82 -30.07 -1.92
CA THR A 538 -11.70 -29.13 -1.91
C THR A 538 -11.97 -27.93 -2.82
N LYS A 539 -11.23 -26.83 -2.64
CA LYS A 539 -11.26 -25.66 -3.55
C LYS A 539 -11.13 -26.03 -5.04
N GLY A 540 -10.38 -27.09 -5.35
CA GLY A 540 -10.14 -27.55 -6.71
C GLY A 540 -11.24 -28.41 -7.31
N GLY A 541 -12.28 -28.76 -6.54
CA GLY A 541 -13.42 -29.55 -7.03
C GLY A 541 -13.25 -31.05 -6.88
N LYS A 542 -12.19 -31.49 -6.21
CA LYS A 542 -12.02 -32.88 -5.79
C LYS A 542 -12.76 -33.11 -4.49
N LEU A 543 -13.31 -34.31 -4.28
CA LEU A 543 -13.89 -34.73 -3.00
C LEU A 543 -12.89 -34.52 -1.84
N ALA A 544 -13.40 -34.14 -0.67
CA ALA A 544 -12.61 -33.96 0.53
C ALA A 544 -11.99 -35.28 1.04
N LYS A 545 -11.02 -35.18 1.95
CA LYS A 545 -10.31 -36.34 2.49
C LYS A 545 -11.30 -37.31 3.17
N GLY A 546 -11.19 -38.60 2.83
CA GLY A 546 -12.01 -39.67 3.41
C GLY A 546 -13.33 -39.95 2.69
N TYR A 547 -13.63 -39.23 1.61
CA TYR A 547 -14.70 -39.60 0.69
C TYR A 547 -14.16 -40.56 -0.39
N SER A 548 -14.99 -41.50 -0.84
CA SER A 548 -14.72 -42.34 -2.02
C SER A 548 -15.81 -42.19 -3.07
N ILE A 549 -15.44 -42.45 -4.33
CA ILE A 549 -16.36 -42.46 -5.47
C ILE A 549 -16.20 -43.77 -6.23
N GLU A 550 -17.34 -44.41 -6.52
CA GLU A 550 -17.41 -45.66 -7.27
C GLU A 550 -18.56 -45.59 -8.28
N ASP A 551 -18.47 -46.38 -9.34
CA ASP A 551 -19.56 -46.51 -10.30
C ASP A 551 -20.75 -47.23 -9.67
N ALA A 552 -21.95 -46.69 -9.86
CA ALA A 552 -23.17 -47.36 -9.40
C ALA A 552 -23.59 -48.45 -10.40
N ARG A 553 -24.57 -49.28 -10.00
CA ARG A 553 -25.13 -50.32 -10.88
C ARG A 553 -25.78 -49.71 -12.14
N ASP A 554 -26.41 -48.56 -12.03
CA ASP A 554 -26.82 -47.77 -13.20
C ASP A 554 -25.59 -47.02 -13.74
N PRO A 555 -25.17 -47.26 -15.00
CA PRO A 555 -23.99 -46.62 -15.58
C PRO A 555 -24.09 -45.09 -15.66
N LYS A 556 -25.29 -44.51 -15.54
CA LYS A 556 -25.50 -43.06 -15.50
C LYS A 556 -25.30 -42.45 -14.11
N MET A 557 -25.06 -43.27 -13.09
CA MET A 557 -25.00 -42.88 -11.69
C MET A 557 -23.63 -43.21 -11.08
N VAL A 558 -23.28 -42.51 -10.00
CA VAL A 558 -22.07 -42.73 -9.19
C VAL A 558 -22.46 -42.78 -7.72
N ASN A 559 -21.76 -43.62 -6.96
CA ASN A 559 -21.89 -43.73 -5.53
C ASN A 559 -20.79 -42.92 -4.86
N ILE A 560 -21.17 -42.04 -3.95
CA ILE A 560 -20.24 -41.28 -3.12
C ILE A 560 -20.39 -41.74 -1.69
N THR A 561 -19.34 -42.33 -1.12
CA THR A 561 -19.32 -42.77 0.27
C THR A 561 -18.61 -41.74 1.13
N THR A 562 -19.28 -41.28 2.17
CA THR A 562 -18.76 -40.30 3.14
C THR A 562 -17.84 -40.97 4.16
N PRO A 563 -17.01 -40.21 4.92
CA PRO A 563 -16.20 -40.73 6.02
C PRO A 563 -17.01 -41.43 7.13
N LYS A 564 -18.32 -41.17 7.20
CA LYS A 564 -19.25 -41.84 8.12
C LYS A 564 -19.88 -43.10 7.52
N ASN A 565 -19.30 -43.64 6.45
CA ASN A 565 -19.81 -44.80 5.68
C ASN A 565 -21.24 -44.63 5.17
N GLN A 566 -21.65 -43.40 4.88
CA GLN A 566 -22.95 -43.13 4.24
C GLN A 566 -22.75 -43.02 2.72
N THR A 567 -23.47 -43.81 1.93
CA THR A 567 -23.37 -43.76 0.46
C THR A 567 -24.52 -42.98 -0.16
N PHE A 568 -24.20 -41.99 -1.00
CA PHE A 568 -25.17 -41.20 -1.77
C PHE A 568 -25.01 -41.50 -3.25
N THR A 569 -26.08 -41.92 -3.90
CA THR A 569 -26.07 -42.25 -5.34
C THR A 569 -26.55 -41.04 -6.14
N LEU A 570 -25.68 -40.49 -6.98
CA LEU A 570 -25.91 -39.27 -7.76
C LEU A 570 -25.83 -39.56 -9.25
N ARG A 571 -26.48 -38.74 -10.06
CA ARG A 571 -26.27 -38.79 -11.52
C ARG A 571 -24.85 -38.32 -11.84
N ARG A 572 -24.17 -38.93 -12.83
CA ARG A 572 -22.83 -38.49 -13.25
C ARG A 572 -22.79 -37.01 -13.61
N SER A 573 -23.77 -36.54 -14.37
CA SER A 573 -23.89 -35.12 -14.73
C SER A 573 -24.08 -34.21 -13.50
N GLN A 574 -24.75 -34.69 -12.45
CA GLN A 574 -24.93 -33.95 -11.20
C GLN A 574 -23.60 -33.84 -10.44
N TYR A 575 -22.87 -34.95 -10.33
CA TYR A 575 -21.54 -34.97 -9.73
C TYR A 575 -20.55 -34.08 -10.49
N GLU A 576 -20.50 -34.17 -11.83
CA GLU A 576 -19.67 -33.31 -12.67
C GLU A 576 -19.96 -31.82 -12.42
N THR A 577 -21.24 -31.43 -12.40
CA THR A 577 -21.66 -30.06 -12.08
C THR A 577 -21.21 -29.64 -10.67
N MET A 578 -21.29 -30.53 -9.69
CA MET A 578 -20.83 -30.27 -8.31
C MET A 578 -19.30 -30.12 -8.23
N THR A 579 -18.52 -30.82 -9.06
CA THR A 579 -17.04 -30.73 -9.09
C THR A 579 -16.51 -29.48 -9.83
N LYS A 580 -17.30 -28.83 -10.69
CA LYS A 580 -16.84 -27.66 -11.47
C LYS A 580 -16.64 -26.43 -10.58
N THR A 581 -15.41 -25.90 -10.53
CA THR A 581 -15.00 -24.81 -9.60
C THR A 581 -14.87 -23.43 -10.20
N GLY A 582 -15.00 -23.26 -11.53
CA GLY A 582 -15.10 -21.92 -12.13
C GLY A 582 -15.13 -21.86 -13.66
N LYS A 583 -15.94 -20.94 -14.17
CA LYS A 583 -16.01 -20.39 -15.54
C LYS A 583 -16.57 -21.27 -16.68
N LYS A 584 -16.74 -22.58 -16.53
CA LYS A 584 -17.53 -23.40 -17.48
C LYS A 584 -18.43 -24.36 -16.72
N ILE A 585 -19.75 -24.23 -16.92
CA ILE A 585 -20.75 -25.25 -16.60
C ILE A 585 -21.19 -25.87 -17.90
#